data_AF-A0A650CL45-F1
#
_entry.id   AF-A0A650CL45-F1
#
_cell.length_a   1.000
_cell.length_b   1.000
_cell.length_c   1.000
_cell.angle_alpha   90.00
_cell.angle_beta   90.00
_cell.angle_gamma   90.00
#
_symmetry.space_group_name_H-M   'P 1'
#
loop_
_entity.id
_entity.type
_entity.pdbx_description
1 polymer ?
#
loop_
_entity_poly.entity_id
_entity_poly.type
_entity_poly.pdbx_seq_one_letter_code
_entity_poly.pdbx_strand_id
1 'polypeptide(L)'
;MLLIYLTLIMVIIHLAGTLLSFSKRTFPKSIGYLIAIYEMIFYIILVSISKLYYNEILIIIAYMYLIIHVIGGIAYLKGSLSKIYSPVRLKYYGIYELVEMIYLLVILI
;
A
#
# COMPACT_ATOMS: atom_id res chain seq x y z
N MET A 1 -6.92 -18.41 7.01
CA MET A 1 -6.70 -17.58 8.21
C MET A 1 -5.41 -16.78 8.15
N LEU A 2 -4.25 -17.38 7.85
CA LEU A 2 -2.97 -16.66 7.74
C LEU A 2 -3.03 -15.41 6.84
N LEU A 3 -3.62 -15.54 5.64
CA LEU A 3 -3.71 -14.44 4.68
C LEU A 3 -4.48 -13.24 5.24
N ILE A 4 -5.54 -13.47 6.03
CA ILE A 4 -6.32 -12.40 6.67
C ILE A 4 -5.46 -11.62 7.68
N TYR A 5 -4.66 -12.31 8.50
CA TYR A 5 -3.76 -11.66 9.45
C TYR A 5 -2.70 -10.82 8.75
N LEU A 6 -2.13 -11.35 7.66
CA LEU A 6 -1.19 -10.58 6.86
C LEU A 6 -1.88 -9.35 6.26
N THR A 7 -3.04 -9.50 5.63
CA THR A 7 -3.76 -8.35 5.07
C THR A 7 -4.12 -7.32 6.15
N LEU A 8 -4.47 -7.74 7.37
CA LEU A 8 -4.72 -6.81 8.48
C LEU A 8 -3.47 -6.01 8.86
N ILE A 9 -2.31 -6.66 8.98
CA ILE A 9 -1.03 -5.99 9.24
C ILE A 9 -0.71 -4.98 8.13
N MET A 10 -0.93 -5.39 6.88
CA MET A 10 -0.73 -4.57 5.69
C MET A 10 -1.59 -3.29 5.70
N VAL A 11 -2.87 -3.42 6.08
CA VAL A 11 -3.78 -2.28 6.32
C VAL A 11 -3.28 -1.36 7.44
N ILE A 12 -2.85 -1.92 8.56
CA ILE A 12 -2.34 -1.14 9.71
C ILE A 12 -1.10 -0.34 9.32
N ILE A 13 -0.16 -0.94 8.58
CA ILE A 13 1.06 -0.27 8.11
C ILE A 13 0.72 0.96 7.27
N HIS A 14 -0.21 0.82 6.33
CA HIS A 14 -0.57 1.90 5.42
C HIS A 14 -1.39 3.00 6.11
N LEU A 15 -2.27 2.63 7.03
CA LEU A 15 -2.98 3.59 7.87
C LEU A 15 -2.00 4.40 8.72
N ALA A 16 -1.04 3.72 9.38
CA ALA A 16 -0.01 4.38 10.17
C ALA A 16 0.88 5.29 9.31
N GLY A 17 1.28 4.83 8.12
CA GLY A 17 2.04 5.63 7.15
C GLY A 17 1.28 6.87 6.69
N THR A 18 -0.02 6.74 6.44
CA THR A 18 -0.92 7.84 6.07
C THR A 18 -1.02 8.87 7.20
N LEU A 19 -1.27 8.44 8.44
CA LEU A 19 -1.37 9.32 9.61
C LEU A 19 -0.05 10.05 9.90
N LEU A 20 1.10 9.36 9.78
CA LEU A 20 2.41 9.97 9.89
C LEU A 20 2.63 11.03 8.80
N SER A 21 2.24 10.72 7.57
CA SER A 21 2.38 11.64 6.43
C SER A 21 1.57 12.92 6.59
N PHE A 22 0.33 12.83 7.11
CA PHE A 22 -0.46 14.01 7.48
C PHE A 22 0.22 14.87 8.55
N SER A 23 0.98 14.23 9.44
CA SER A 23 1.80 14.90 10.46
C SER A 23 3.17 15.35 9.95
N LYS A 24 3.43 15.27 8.63
CA LYS A 24 4.73 15.57 7.99
C LYS A 24 5.89 14.71 8.50
N ARG A 25 5.59 13.52 9.00
CA ARG A 25 6.54 12.53 9.50
C ARG A 25 6.55 11.32 8.58
N THR A 26 7.61 10.53 8.70
CA THR A 26 7.86 9.36 7.86
C THR A 26 8.33 8.24 8.76
N PHE A 27 8.19 6.99 8.32
CA PHE A 27 8.83 5.91 9.04
C PHE A 27 10.36 6.11 9.05
N PRO A 28 11.03 5.80 10.18
CA PRO A 28 12.47 5.67 10.22
C PRO A 28 12.95 4.68 9.14
N LYS A 29 14.12 4.93 8.57
CA LYS A 29 14.68 4.13 7.47
C LYS A 29 14.73 2.62 7.78
N SER A 30 15.10 2.25 9.00
CA SER A 30 15.14 0.85 9.46
C SER A 30 13.76 0.19 9.44
N ILE A 31 12.73 0.91 9.88
CA ILE A 31 11.34 0.43 9.87
C ILE A 31 10.82 0.36 8.43
N GLY A 32 11.15 1.34 7.59
CA GLY A 32 10.80 1.34 6.17
C GLY A 32 11.35 0.12 5.43
N TYR A 33 12.57 -0.34 5.73
CA TYR A 33 13.10 -1.57 5.15
C TYR A 33 12.34 -2.82 5.58
N LEU A 34 11.94 -2.91 6.86
CA LEU A 34 11.14 -4.03 7.35
C LEU A 34 9.76 -4.06 6.69
N ILE A 35 9.13 -2.90 6.54
CA ILE A 35 7.85 -2.73 5.84
C ILE A 35 7.98 -3.19 4.38
N ALA A 36 9.00 -2.74 3.66
CA ALA A 36 9.20 -3.11 2.26
C ALA A 36 9.45 -4.62 2.07
N ILE A 37 10.25 -5.26 2.95
CA ILE A 37 10.47 -6.71 2.91
C ILE A 37 9.15 -7.44 3.18
N TYR A 38 8.39 -6.97 4.18
CA TYR A 38 7.09 -7.52 4.51
C TYR A 38 6.10 -7.40 3.35
N GLU A 39 6.02 -6.24 2.69
CA GLU A 39 5.18 -5.99 1.51
C GLU A 39 5.53 -6.92 0.36
N MET A 40 6.81 -7.09 0.07
CA MET A 40 7.28 -8.02 -0.96
C MET A 40 6.84 -9.46 -0.65
N ILE A 41 7.04 -9.93 0.58
CA ILE A 41 6.63 -11.29 1.00
C ILE A 41 5.11 -11.44 0.94
N PHE A 42 4.36 -10.44 1.41
CA PHE A 42 2.90 -10.43 1.36
C PHE A 42 2.40 -10.60 -0.08
N TYR A 43 2.94 -9.83 -1.02
CA TYR A 43 2.53 -9.92 -2.41
C TYR A 43 2.88 -11.26 -3.05
N ILE A 44 4.06 -11.83 -2.78
CA ILE A 44 4.42 -13.18 -3.24
C ILE A 44 3.41 -14.23 -2.75
N ILE A 45 3.06 -14.18 -1.46
CA ILE A 45 2.07 -15.09 -0.85
C ILE A 45 0.69 -14.86 -1.49
N LEU A 46 0.29 -13.61 -1.66
CA LEU A 46 -1.01 -13.25 -2.23
C LEU A 46 -1.15 -13.75 -3.67
N VAL A 47 -0.17 -13.55 -4.56
CA VAL A 47 -0.20 -14.10 -5.94
C VAL A 47 -0.27 -15.63 -5.92
N SER A 48 0.50 -16.26 -5.05
CA SER A 48 0.60 -17.73 -5.01
C SER A 48 -0.71 -18.38 -4.56
N ILE A 49 -1.52 -17.68 -3.77
CA ILE A 49 -2.72 -18.23 -3.11
C ILE A 49 -4.02 -17.66 -3.71
N SER A 50 -4.01 -16.47 -4.33
CA SER A 50 -5.22 -15.79 -4.85
C SER A 50 -6.00 -16.62 -5.86
N LYS A 51 -5.31 -17.40 -6.71
CA LYS A 51 -5.95 -18.30 -7.69
C LYS A 51 -6.68 -19.49 -7.05
N LEU A 52 -6.43 -19.78 -5.78
CA LEU A 52 -6.95 -20.97 -5.08
C LEU A 52 -8.07 -20.64 -4.09
N TYR A 53 -8.22 -19.38 -3.67
CA TYR A 53 -9.16 -19.00 -2.62
C TYR A 53 -9.89 -17.69 -2.95
N TYR A 54 -11.10 -17.82 -3.49
CA TYR A 54 -12.08 -16.75 -3.50
C TYR A 54 -12.68 -16.60 -2.09
N ASN A 55 -12.26 -15.57 -1.36
CA ASN A 55 -12.78 -15.25 -0.03
C ASN A 55 -13.29 -13.81 -0.01
N GLU A 56 -14.58 -13.64 0.25
CA GLU A 56 -15.28 -12.34 0.21
C GLU A 56 -14.66 -11.29 1.15
N ILE A 57 -14.12 -11.70 2.30
CA ILE A 57 -13.46 -10.79 3.25
C ILE A 57 -12.18 -10.22 2.64
N LEU A 58 -11.40 -11.05 1.95
CA LEU A 58 -10.16 -10.61 1.29
C LEU A 58 -10.45 -9.64 0.13
N ILE A 59 -11.56 -9.84 -0.58
CA ILE A 59 -12.03 -8.94 -1.64
C ILE A 59 -12.38 -7.56 -1.04
N ILE A 60 -13.15 -7.52 0.06
CA ILE A 60 -13.52 -6.27 0.74
C ILE A 60 -12.26 -5.52 1.18
N ILE A 61 -11.29 -6.21 1.78
CA ILE A 61 -10.05 -5.57 2.23
C ILE A 61 -9.23 -5.06 1.04
N ALA A 62 -9.15 -5.81 -0.07
CA ALA A 62 -8.47 -5.38 -1.28
C ALA A 62 -9.11 -4.12 -1.89
N TYR A 63 -10.44 -3.99 -1.87
CA TYR A 63 -11.12 -2.75 -2.28
C TYR A 63 -10.80 -1.57 -1.36
N MET A 64 -10.75 -1.76 -0.04
CA MET A 64 -10.30 -0.70 0.88
C MET A 64 -8.86 -0.26 0.58
N TYR A 65 -8.00 -1.22 0.28
CA TYR A 65 -6.60 -0.99 -0.08
C TYR A 65 -6.47 -0.19 -1.37
N LEU A 66 -7.26 -0.54 -2.38
CA LEU A 66 -7.32 0.17 -3.65
C LEU A 66 -7.69 1.65 -3.45
N ILE A 67 -8.67 1.94 -2.59
CA ILE A 67 -9.07 3.32 -2.26
C ILE A 67 -7.91 4.09 -1.64
N ILE A 68 -7.17 3.49 -0.71
CA ILE A 68 -6.01 4.12 -0.06
C ILE A 68 -4.94 4.49 -1.10
N HIS A 69 -4.60 3.56 -2.00
CA HIS A 69 -3.60 3.82 -3.05
C HIS A 69 -4.05 4.84 -4.09
N VAL A 70 -5.34 4.86 -4.46
CA VAL A 70 -5.89 5.90 -5.34
C VAL A 70 -5.76 7.28 -4.68
N ILE A 71 -6.16 7.41 -3.41
CA ILE A 71 -6.09 8.69 -2.69
C ILE A 71 -4.62 9.11 -2.49
N GLY A 72 -3.76 8.19 -2.09
CA GLY A 72 -2.33 8.39 -1.91
C GLY A 72 -1.66 8.84 -3.21
N GLY A 73 -1.85 8.09 -4.29
CA GLY A 73 -1.34 8.41 -5.63
C GLY A 73 -1.78 9.80 -6.12
N ILE A 74 -3.06 10.15 -5.96
CA ILE A 74 -3.57 11.49 -6.30
C ILE A 74 -2.89 12.57 -5.46
N ALA A 75 -2.72 12.36 -4.14
CA ALA A 75 -2.07 13.31 -3.25
C ALA A 75 -0.59 13.53 -3.61
N TYR A 76 0.11 12.46 -4.02
CA TYR A 76 1.49 12.54 -4.53
C TYR A 76 1.56 13.32 -5.85
N LEU A 77 0.70 13.00 -6.82
CA LEU A 77 0.69 13.65 -8.14
C LEU A 77 0.30 15.13 -8.08
N LYS A 78 -0.62 15.52 -7.17
CA LYS A 78 -0.99 16.92 -6.96
C LYS A 78 0.08 17.73 -6.23
N GLY A 79 1.17 17.10 -5.77
CA GLY A 79 2.23 17.78 -5.03
C GLY A 79 1.76 18.29 -3.65
N SER A 80 0.64 17.78 -3.12
CA SER A 80 0.10 18.18 -1.81
C SER A 80 1.09 17.92 -0.66
N LEU A 81 2.06 17.03 -0.90
CA LEU A 81 3.14 16.65 0.03
C LEU A 81 4.49 17.34 -0.29
N SER A 82 4.52 18.32 -1.20
CA SER A 82 5.73 19.08 -1.62
C SER A 82 6.44 19.83 -0.50
N LYS A 83 5.75 20.07 0.63
CA LYS A 83 6.35 20.65 1.84
C LYS A 83 7.22 19.66 2.63
N ILE A 84 7.18 18.36 2.30
CA ILE A 84 7.81 17.27 3.07
C ILE A 84 8.88 16.57 2.22
N TYR A 85 8.68 16.47 0.91
CA TYR A 85 9.58 15.74 0.01
C TYR A 85 9.84 16.51 -1.29
N SER A 86 10.97 16.21 -1.93
CA SER A 86 11.29 16.79 -3.24
C SER A 86 10.28 16.33 -4.31
N PRO A 87 9.98 17.18 -5.32
CA PRO A 87 9.04 16.85 -6.39
C PRO A 87 9.38 15.54 -7.13
N VAL A 88 10.68 15.29 -7.33
CA VAL A 88 11.17 14.05 -7.95
C VAL A 88 10.80 12.82 -7.10
N ARG A 89 10.99 12.91 -5.78
CA ARG A 89 10.69 11.80 -4.85
C ARG A 89 9.19 11.56 -4.75
N LEU A 90 8.37 12.60 -4.76
CA LEU A 90 6.90 12.49 -4.81
C LEU A 90 6.41 11.79 -6.08
N LYS A 91 7.05 12.04 -7.23
CA LYS A 91 6.72 11.37 -8.49
C LYS A 91 7.00 9.87 -8.42
N TYR A 92 8.11 9.45 -7.81
CA TYR A 92 8.41 8.03 -7.59
C TYR A 92 7.38 7.36 -6.66
N TYR A 93 6.99 8.02 -5.57
CA TYR A 93 5.92 7.51 -4.70
C TYR A 93 4.58 7.41 -5.44
N GLY A 94 4.20 8.41 -6.23
CA GLY A 94 2.98 8.33 -7.04
C GLY A 94 3.00 7.18 -8.06
N ILE A 95 4.15 6.87 -8.66
CA ILE A 95 4.31 5.71 -9.55
C ILE A 95 4.22 4.41 -8.76
N TYR A 96 4.83 4.32 -7.59
CA TYR A 96 4.75 3.16 -6.71
C TYR A 96 3.30 2.84 -6.33
N GLU A 97 2.55 3.84 -5.86
CA GLU A 97 1.13 3.72 -5.52
C GLU A 97 0.27 3.30 -6.73
N LEU A 98 0.61 3.79 -7.92
CA LEU A 98 -0.06 3.40 -9.17
C LEU A 98 0.20 1.92 -9.50
N VAL A 99 1.42 1.43 -9.31
CA VAL A 99 1.77 0.02 -9.55
C VAL A 99 1.01 -0.89 -8.57
N GLU A 100 0.92 -0.51 -7.30
CA GLU A 100 0.13 -1.25 -6.31
C GLU A 100 -1.37 -1.22 -6.62
N MET A 101 -1.90 -0.08 -7.08
CA MET A 101 -3.29 0.03 -7.54
C MET A 101 -3.57 -0.92 -8.71
N ILE A 102 -2.71 -0.94 -9.74
CA ILE A 102 -2.86 -1.85 -10.88
C ILE A 102 -2.80 -3.31 -10.42
N TYR A 103 -1.88 -3.62 -9.51
CA TYR A 103 -1.73 -4.96 -8.96
C TYR A 103 -2.98 -5.41 -8.19
N LEU A 104 -3.57 -4.55 -7.37
CA LEU A 104 -4.83 -4.83 -6.68
C LEU A 104 -5.99 -5.07 -7.65
N LEU A 105 -6.08 -4.28 -8.73
CA LEU A 105 -7.09 -4.47 -9.77
C LEU A 105 -6.96 -5.83 -10.46
N VAL A 106 -5.74 -6.29 -10.75
CA VAL A 106 -5.49 -7.62 -11.35
C VAL A 106 -5.90 -8.76 -10.43
N ILE A 107 -5.84 -8.57 -9.12
CA ILE A 107 -6.28 -9.59 -8.14
C ILE A 107 -7.80 -9.61 -7.97
N LEU A 108 -8.45 -8.46 -8.15
CA LEU A 108 -9.89 -8.30 -7.97
C LEU A 108 -10.71 -8.75 -9.20
N ILE A 109 -10.07 -8.94 -10.36
CA ILE A 109 -10.67 -9.39 -11.63
C ILE A 109 -10.34 -10.87 -11.85
#